data_AF-A0A9D5TYB3-F1
#
_entry.id   AF-A0A9D5TYB3-F1
#
_cell.length_a   1.000
_cell.length_b   1.000
_cell.length_c   1.000
_cell.angle_alpha   90.00
_cell.angle_beta   90.00
_cell.angle_gamma   90.00
#
_symmetry.space_group_name_H-M   'P 1'
#
loop_
_entity.id
_entity.type
_entity.pdbx_description
1 polymer ?
#
loop_
_entity_poly.entity_id
_entity_poly.type
_entity_poly.pdbx_seq_one_letter_code
_entity_poly.pdbx_strand_id
1 'polypeptide(L)'
;MKPIAISRLTICGIDELPTHRSHGVTHVLSVLDPEREDPTIFANFDPHERTILRFHDVIEDKEGRPAPTKTDVEAILAYGETLIGSRADRRDGHLLVHCHMGVSRSTAAMITLMAQCEPDRDEDSIFTTIREMRPIAWPNSVMIAFADELLGREGRLTAALHRHYAIQLERDAMFERWMTELERQREVGFGKGLQKT
;
A
#
# COMPACT_ATOMS: atom_id res chain seq x y z
N MET A 1 -3.18 -22.34 -7.11
CA MET A 1 -2.19 -22.31 -6.00
C MET A 1 -1.81 -20.86 -5.76
N LYS A 2 -1.83 -20.35 -4.52
CA LYS A 2 -1.38 -18.97 -4.25
C LYS A 2 0.06 -18.81 -4.77
N PRO A 3 0.37 -17.77 -5.56
CA PRO A 3 1.66 -17.60 -6.24
C PRO A 3 2.84 -17.31 -5.29
N ILE A 4 2.57 -16.87 -4.06
CA ILE A 4 3.57 -16.60 -3.01
C ILE A 4 3.41 -17.58 -1.84
N ALA A 5 4.51 -17.95 -1.18
CA ALA A 5 4.51 -18.59 0.15
C ALA A 5 4.28 -17.58 1.30
N ILE A 6 3.59 -16.46 1.05
CA ILE A 6 3.15 -15.51 2.07
C ILE A 6 1.67 -15.81 2.33
N SER A 7 1.37 -16.37 3.50
CA SER A 7 -0.01 -16.70 3.89
C SER A 7 -0.67 -15.59 4.70
N ARG A 8 0.14 -14.70 5.30
CA ARG A 8 -0.30 -13.60 6.18
C ARG A 8 0.21 -12.25 5.67
N LEU A 9 -0.70 -11.30 5.61
CA LEU A 9 -0.44 -9.92 5.17
C LEU A 9 -0.89 -8.96 6.27
N THR A 10 -0.05 -7.98 6.58
CA THR A 10 -0.35 -6.92 7.55
C THR A 10 -0.02 -5.56 6.95
N ILE A 11 -0.90 -4.58 7.16
CA ILE A 11 -0.64 -3.15 6.92
C ILE A 11 -0.73 -2.42 8.25
N CYS A 12 0.27 -1.59 8.57
CA CYS A 12 0.22 -0.75 9.76
C CYS A 12 0.92 0.61 9.55
N GLY A 13 0.70 1.53 10.48
CA GLY A 13 1.52 2.73 10.67
C GLY A 13 2.76 2.45 11.51
N ILE A 14 3.66 3.42 11.60
CA ILE A 14 4.89 3.30 12.38
C ILE A 14 4.59 3.09 13.87
N ASP A 15 3.62 3.84 14.41
CA ASP A 15 3.29 3.79 15.85
C ASP A 15 2.66 2.44 16.26
N GLU A 16 2.17 1.66 15.28
CA GLU A 16 1.59 0.33 15.48
C GLU A 16 2.62 -0.79 15.38
N LEU A 17 3.82 -0.54 14.86
CA LEU A 17 4.89 -1.54 14.72
C LEU A 17 5.17 -2.32 16.03
N PRO A 18 5.21 -1.71 17.23
CA PRO A 18 5.42 -2.45 18.47
C PRO A 18 4.41 -3.59 18.70
N THR A 19 3.20 -3.49 18.16
CA THR A 19 2.14 -4.50 18.32
C THR A 19 2.35 -5.74 17.45
N HIS A 20 3.24 -5.68 16.46
CA HIS A 20 3.49 -6.77 15.51
C HIS A 20 4.78 -7.55 15.78
N ARG A 21 5.61 -7.10 16.74
CA ARG A 21 6.95 -7.64 16.99
C ARG A 21 6.99 -9.15 17.27
N SER A 22 5.92 -9.71 17.85
CA SER A 22 5.81 -11.13 18.22
C SER A 22 4.83 -11.91 17.33
N HIS A 23 4.47 -11.37 16.16
CA HIS A 23 3.48 -12.00 15.26
C HIS A 23 4.15 -12.78 14.11
N GLY A 24 5.39 -13.23 14.29
CA GLY A 24 6.12 -14.03 13.31
C GLY A 24 6.31 -13.31 11.98
N VAL A 25 6.57 -11.99 12.01
CA VAL A 25 6.86 -11.21 10.80
C VAL A 25 8.17 -11.71 10.20
N THR A 26 8.11 -12.09 8.93
CA THR A 26 9.27 -12.66 8.21
C THR A 26 9.83 -11.71 7.15
N HIS A 27 8.97 -10.83 6.63
CA HIS A 27 9.32 -9.86 5.61
C HIS A 27 8.69 -8.52 5.95
N VAL A 28 9.43 -7.46 5.74
CA VAL A 28 9.01 -6.08 5.98
C VAL A 28 9.29 -5.23 4.76
N LEU A 29 8.28 -4.52 4.29
CA LEU A 29 8.43 -3.39 3.37
C LEU A 29 8.15 -2.09 4.12
N SER A 30 9.20 -1.32 4.39
CA SER A 30 9.12 0.01 4.99
C SER A 30 9.05 1.08 3.89
N VAL A 31 7.96 1.84 3.81
CA VAL A 31 7.88 3.02 2.94
C VAL A 31 7.91 4.28 3.80
N LEU A 32 9.05 4.96 3.81
CA LEU A 32 9.34 6.08 4.71
C LEU A 32 9.45 7.40 3.96
N ASP A 33 9.23 8.50 4.68
CA ASP A 33 9.67 9.81 4.17
C ASP A 33 11.20 9.82 4.05
N PRO A 34 11.79 10.45 3.03
CA PRO A 34 13.24 10.45 2.81
C PRO A 34 14.06 10.87 4.03
N GLU A 35 13.56 11.85 4.77
CA GLU A 35 14.20 12.48 5.93
C GLU A 35 13.98 11.70 7.22
N ARG A 36 13.09 10.71 7.23
CA ARG A 36 12.72 9.98 8.43
C ARG A 36 13.78 8.93 8.77
N GLU A 37 14.23 8.95 10.02
CA GLU A 37 15.11 7.92 10.56
C GLU A 37 14.46 6.53 10.53
N ASP A 38 15.31 5.51 10.48
CA ASP A 38 14.90 4.12 10.54
C ASP A 38 14.20 3.80 11.87
N PRO A 39 13.01 3.17 11.85
CA PRO A 39 12.36 2.73 13.08
C PRO A 39 13.22 1.72 13.85
N THR A 40 13.67 2.09 15.04
CA THR A 40 14.54 1.25 15.87
C THR A 40 13.83 0.01 16.44
N ILE A 41 12.49 0.01 16.44
CA ILE A 41 11.64 -1.07 16.97
C ILE A 41 11.88 -2.42 16.30
N PHE A 42 12.43 -2.45 15.07
CA PHE A 42 12.77 -3.70 14.40
C PHE A 42 13.88 -4.50 15.11
N ALA A 43 14.66 -3.87 16.00
CA ALA A 43 15.58 -4.59 16.89
C ALA A 43 14.86 -5.51 17.89
N ASN A 44 13.56 -5.32 18.08
CA ASN A 44 12.71 -6.12 18.97
C ASN A 44 11.86 -7.17 18.22
N PHE A 45 12.07 -7.34 16.91
CA PHE A 45 11.41 -8.36 16.10
C PHE A 45 12.31 -9.60 16.01
N ASP A 46 11.70 -10.76 15.76
CA ASP A 46 12.44 -11.95 15.32
C ASP A 46 13.22 -11.65 14.01
N PRO A 47 14.25 -12.44 13.66
CA PRO A 47 14.98 -12.27 12.41
C PRO A 47 14.04 -12.21 11.20
N HIS A 48 14.14 -11.14 10.43
CA HIS A 48 13.27 -10.86 9.28
C HIS A 48 14.06 -10.19 8.17
N GLU A 49 13.57 -10.32 6.95
CA GLU A 49 14.08 -9.59 5.79
C GLU A 49 13.37 -8.24 5.71
N ARG A 50 14.13 -7.15 5.53
CA ARG A 50 13.58 -5.80 5.48
C ARG A 50 14.09 -5.04 4.26
N THR A 51 13.15 -4.53 3.48
CA THR A 51 13.41 -3.61 2.37
C THR A 51 12.84 -2.24 2.72
N ILE A 52 13.60 -1.19 2.43
CA ILE A 52 13.24 0.20 2.75
C ILE A 52 13.20 1.00 1.46
N LEU A 53 12.05 1.62 1.20
CA LEU A 53 11.85 2.59 0.12
C LEU A 53 11.57 3.97 0.72
N ARG A 54 12.08 5.01 0.06
CA ARG A 54 12.12 6.37 0.60
C ARG A 54 11.60 7.37 -0.41
N PHE A 55 10.35 7.81 -0.23
CA PHE A 55 9.69 8.83 -1.05
C PHE A 55 8.48 9.40 -0.30
N HIS A 56 8.09 10.64 -0.62
CA HIS A 56 7.05 11.35 0.11
C HIS A 56 5.63 10.84 -0.20
N ASP A 57 4.73 11.02 0.77
CA ASP A 57 3.30 10.75 0.59
C ASP A 57 2.55 11.97 0.05
N VAL A 58 2.79 12.31 -1.22
CA VAL A 58 2.04 13.37 -1.90
C VAL A 58 1.50 12.89 -3.24
N ILE A 59 0.53 13.62 -3.79
CA ILE A 59 -0.14 13.28 -5.06
C ILE A 59 0.10 14.33 -6.15
N GLU A 60 0.83 15.38 -5.81
CA GLU A 60 1.21 16.50 -6.66
C GLU A 60 2.63 16.90 -6.26
N ASP A 61 3.46 17.24 -7.25
CA ASP A 61 4.80 17.72 -7.00
C ASP A 61 4.77 19.04 -6.22
N LYS A 62 5.52 19.08 -5.12
CA LYS A 62 5.71 20.28 -4.30
C LYS A 62 7.19 20.54 -4.11
N GLU A 63 7.54 21.81 -3.92
CA GLU A 63 8.90 22.19 -3.58
C GLU A 63 9.38 21.44 -2.32
N GLY A 64 10.48 20.70 -2.45
CA GLY A 64 11.04 19.85 -1.39
C GLY A 64 10.23 18.60 -1.05
N ARG A 65 9.13 18.30 -1.76
CA ARG A 65 8.33 17.08 -1.59
C ARG A 65 7.78 16.62 -2.94
N PRO A 66 8.62 16.02 -3.82
CA PRO A 66 8.15 15.46 -5.08
C PRO A 66 7.17 14.31 -4.85
N ALA A 67 6.24 14.10 -5.79
CA ALA A 67 5.35 12.95 -5.78
C ALA A 67 6.13 11.65 -6.04
N PRO A 68 5.58 10.49 -5.61
CA PRO A 68 6.12 9.20 -5.99
C PRO A 68 6.26 9.10 -7.51
N THR A 69 7.34 8.50 -7.97
CA THR A 69 7.67 8.32 -9.38
C THR A 69 7.37 6.90 -9.84
N LYS A 70 7.42 6.68 -11.16
CA LYS A 70 7.34 5.34 -11.73
C LYS A 70 8.39 4.39 -11.13
N THR A 71 9.62 4.89 -10.93
CA THR A 71 10.73 4.13 -10.35
C THR A 71 10.48 3.69 -8.91
N ASP A 72 9.74 4.48 -8.12
CA ASP A 72 9.35 4.06 -6.77
C ASP A 72 8.41 2.85 -6.79
N VAL A 73 7.51 2.78 -7.78
CA VAL A 73 6.60 1.64 -7.96
C VAL A 73 7.30 0.44 -8.60
N GLU A 74 8.24 0.67 -9.53
CA GLU A 74 9.13 -0.37 -10.05
C GLU A 74 9.93 -1.04 -8.92
N ALA A 75 10.39 -0.27 -7.93
CA ALA A 75 11.09 -0.83 -6.76
C ALA A 75 10.17 -1.71 -5.88
N ILE A 76 8.88 -1.36 -5.76
CA ILE A 76 7.88 -2.20 -5.08
C ILE A 76 7.67 -3.51 -5.86
N LEU A 77 7.55 -3.44 -7.19
CA LEU A 77 7.41 -4.63 -8.03
C LEU A 77 8.66 -5.51 -7.98
N ALA A 78 9.85 -4.92 -8.02
CA ALA A 78 11.11 -5.65 -7.87
C ALA A 78 11.17 -6.39 -6.53
N TYR A 79 10.70 -5.76 -5.45
CA TYR A 79 10.52 -6.44 -4.16
C TYR A 79 9.50 -7.58 -4.22
N GLY A 80 8.38 -7.40 -4.93
CA GLY A 80 7.41 -8.49 -5.15
C GLY A 80 8.03 -9.68 -5.89
N GLU A 81 8.90 -9.46 -6.88
CA GLU A 81 9.62 -10.53 -7.56
C GLU A 81 10.54 -11.32 -6.62
N THR A 82 11.20 -10.67 -5.65
CA THR A 82 12.02 -11.38 -4.65
C THR A 82 11.15 -12.25 -3.72
N LEU A 83 9.96 -11.77 -3.35
CA LEU A 83 9.00 -12.53 -2.56
C LEU A 83 8.48 -13.76 -3.33
N ILE A 84 8.21 -13.62 -4.62
CA ILE A 84 7.78 -14.74 -5.48
C ILE A 84 8.93 -15.75 -5.63
N GLY A 85 10.16 -15.29 -5.88
CA GLY A 85 11.34 -16.14 -6.06
C GLY A 85 11.72 -16.95 -4.82
N SER A 86 11.56 -16.38 -3.62
CA SER A 86 11.87 -17.06 -2.35
C SER A 86 10.86 -18.15 -1.94
N ARG A 87 9.81 -18.38 -2.74
CA ARG A 87 8.76 -19.37 -2.47
C ARG A 87 9.29 -20.80 -2.31
N ALA A 88 10.27 -21.22 -3.12
CA ALA A 88 10.74 -22.60 -3.13
C ALA A 88 11.33 -23.03 -1.77
N ASP A 89 11.84 -22.06 -1.02
CA ASP A 89 12.53 -22.28 0.26
C ASP A 89 11.63 -22.12 1.49
N ARG A 90 10.33 -21.78 1.31
CA ARG A 90 9.44 -21.40 2.42
C ARG A 90 8.11 -22.14 2.40
N ARG A 91 7.73 -22.67 3.56
CA ARG A 91 6.39 -23.26 3.78
C ARG A 91 5.34 -22.22 4.14
N ASP A 92 5.74 -21.15 4.84
CA ASP A 92 4.86 -20.09 5.32
C ASP A 92 5.66 -18.77 5.49
N GLY A 93 4.96 -17.64 5.45
CA GLY A 93 5.54 -16.32 5.54
C GLY A 93 4.49 -15.26 5.87
N HIS A 94 4.94 -14.25 6.61
CA HIS A 94 4.17 -13.08 7.01
C HIS A 94 4.87 -11.82 6.49
N LEU A 95 4.17 -11.11 5.60
CA LEU A 95 4.59 -9.82 5.07
C LEU A 95 3.90 -8.69 5.85
N LEU A 96 4.70 -7.78 6.41
CA LEU A 96 4.25 -6.53 6.98
C LEU A 96 4.67 -5.37 6.07
N VAL A 97 3.71 -4.56 5.62
CA VAL A 97 3.97 -3.34 4.86
C VAL A 97 3.56 -2.15 5.71
N HIS A 98 4.46 -1.20 5.93
CA HIS A 98 4.15 -0.02 6.73
C HIS A 98 4.63 1.27 6.10
N CYS A 99 3.96 2.35 6.47
CA CYS A 99 4.40 3.72 6.22
C CYS A 99 4.14 4.54 7.49
N HIS A 100 4.07 5.87 7.40
CA HIS A 100 3.85 6.71 8.59
C HIS A 100 2.55 6.37 9.34
N MET A 101 1.38 6.54 8.69
CA MET A 101 0.07 6.28 9.32
C MET A 101 -0.55 4.93 8.93
N GLY A 102 0.05 4.21 7.98
CA GLY A 102 -0.56 2.99 7.45
C GLY A 102 -1.83 3.25 6.63
N VAL A 103 -1.91 4.42 5.98
CA VAL A 103 -3.12 4.92 5.29
C VAL A 103 -2.94 4.91 3.78
N SER A 104 -1.84 5.46 3.26
CA SER A 104 -1.70 5.78 1.83
C SER A 104 -0.58 5.02 1.10
N ARG A 105 0.70 5.29 1.40
CA ARG A 105 1.82 4.56 0.76
C ARG A 105 1.80 3.06 0.98
N SER A 106 1.61 2.60 2.21
CA SER A 106 1.65 1.16 2.52
C SER A 106 0.46 0.39 1.96
N THR A 107 -0.72 1.02 1.91
CA THR A 107 -1.91 0.42 1.32
C THR A 107 -1.78 0.34 -0.19
N ALA A 108 -1.28 1.41 -0.84
CA ALA A 108 -0.95 1.38 -2.27
C ALA A 108 0.11 0.33 -2.60
N ALA A 109 1.20 0.24 -1.83
CA ALA A 109 2.21 -0.78 -2.01
C ALA A 109 1.65 -2.20 -1.85
N MET A 110 0.81 -2.45 -0.84
CA MET A 110 0.17 -3.76 -0.68
C MET A 110 -0.77 -4.08 -1.85
N ILE A 111 -1.54 -3.11 -2.36
CA ILE A 111 -2.37 -3.30 -3.55
C ILE A 111 -1.52 -3.67 -4.76
N THR A 112 -0.41 -2.97 -5.00
CA THR A 112 0.53 -3.26 -6.08
C THR A 112 1.06 -4.69 -5.98
N LEU A 113 1.49 -5.13 -4.80
CA LEU A 113 2.01 -6.48 -4.57
C LEU A 113 0.92 -7.55 -4.78
N MET A 114 -0.30 -7.32 -4.29
CA MET A 114 -1.43 -8.24 -4.50
C MET A 114 -1.77 -8.35 -5.99
N ALA A 115 -1.84 -7.23 -6.71
CA ALA A 115 -2.14 -7.20 -8.14
C ALA A 115 -1.03 -7.83 -8.99
N GLN A 116 0.25 -7.69 -8.60
CA GLN A 116 1.37 -8.36 -9.24
C GLN A 116 1.29 -9.86 -9.06
N CYS A 117 1.04 -10.30 -7.82
CA CYS A 117 1.08 -11.72 -7.50
C CYS A 117 -0.14 -12.46 -8.04
N GLU A 118 -1.32 -11.83 -8.02
CA GLU A 118 -2.56 -12.43 -8.49
C GLU A 118 -3.04 -11.74 -9.80
N PRO A 119 -2.41 -12.01 -10.95
CA PRO A 119 -2.69 -11.30 -12.21
C PRO A 119 -4.15 -11.43 -12.67
N ASP A 120 -4.77 -12.58 -12.41
CA ASP A 120 -6.17 -12.84 -12.80
C ASP A 120 -7.20 -12.36 -11.76
N ARG A 121 -6.74 -11.83 -10.62
CA ARG A 121 -7.63 -11.36 -9.57
C ARG A 121 -8.26 -10.03 -9.96
N ASP A 122 -9.58 -9.98 -9.81
CA ASP A 122 -10.40 -8.79 -10.00
C ASP A 122 -9.97 -7.65 -9.07
N GLU A 123 -9.88 -6.44 -9.61
CA GLU A 123 -9.35 -5.28 -8.90
C GLU A 123 -10.23 -4.87 -7.70
N ASP A 124 -11.56 -4.88 -7.83
CA ASP A 124 -12.46 -4.55 -6.70
C ASP A 124 -12.32 -5.53 -5.54
N SER A 125 -12.05 -6.80 -5.84
CA SER A 125 -11.77 -7.83 -4.83
C SER A 125 -10.48 -7.54 -4.05
N ILE A 126 -9.45 -6.94 -4.68
CA ILE A 126 -8.22 -6.52 -4.00
C ILE A 126 -8.55 -5.39 -3.02
N PHE A 127 -9.26 -4.35 -3.48
CA PHE A 127 -9.65 -3.23 -2.62
C PHE A 127 -10.59 -3.64 -1.48
N THR A 128 -11.40 -4.68 -1.67
CA THR A 128 -12.22 -5.27 -0.60
C THR A 128 -11.35 -5.86 0.50
N THR A 129 -10.38 -6.72 0.16
CA THR A 129 -9.43 -7.25 1.14
C THR A 129 -8.63 -6.15 1.83
N ILE A 130 -8.27 -5.07 1.13
CA ILE A 130 -7.56 -3.94 1.74
C ILE A 130 -8.43 -3.22 2.77
N ARG A 131 -9.72 -3.01 2.51
CA ARG A 131 -10.64 -2.40 3.49
C ARG A 131 -10.84 -3.27 4.72
N GLU A 132 -10.91 -4.59 4.53
CA GLU A 132 -11.00 -5.56 5.64
C GLU A 132 -9.72 -5.59 6.47
N MET A 133 -8.55 -5.56 5.82
CA MET A 133 -7.25 -5.59 6.47
C MET A 133 -6.90 -4.26 7.16
N ARG A 134 -7.24 -3.14 6.53
CA ARG A 134 -6.94 -1.79 7.00
C ARG A 134 -8.14 -0.88 6.76
N PRO A 135 -9.10 -0.79 7.70
CA PRO A 135 -10.32 0.00 7.53
C PRO A 135 -10.05 1.48 7.22
N ILE A 136 -8.94 2.05 7.70
CA ILE A 136 -8.56 3.44 7.44
C ILE A 136 -7.79 3.65 6.12
N ALA A 137 -7.74 2.64 5.24
CA ALA A 137 -7.01 2.74 3.98
C ALA A 137 -7.51 3.89 3.11
N TRP A 138 -6.55 4.65 2.57
CA TRP A 138 -6.72 5.67 1.55
C TRP A 138 -5.49 5.65 0.63
N PRO A 139 -5.39 4.64 -0.27
CA PRO A 139 -4.19 4.40 -1.08
C PRO A 139 -3.78 5.62 -1.90
N ASN A 140 -2.48 5.83 -2.11
CA ASN A 140 -1.97 6.95 -2.91
C ASN A 140 -2.30 6.75 -4.39
N SER A 141 -3.04 7.69 -5.01
CA SER A 141 -3.50 7.55 -6.39
C SER A 141 -2.39 7.57 -7.42
N VAL A 142 -1.29 8.29 -7.16
CA VAL A 142 -0.13 8.36 -8.08
C VAL A 142 0.55 7.00 -8.16
N MET A 143 0.76 6.35 -7.00
CA MET A 143 1.32 5.00 -6.95
C MET A 143 0.43 3.98 -7.67
N ILE A 144 -0.89 4.04 -7.46
CA ILE A 144 -1.83 3.12 -8.10
C ILE A 144 -1.86 3.32 -9.62
N ALA A 145 -1.80 4.56 -10.11
CA ALA A 145 -1.75 4.82 -11.54
C ALA A 145 -0.50 4.21 -12.20
N PHE A 146 0.67 4.35 -11.58
CA PHE A 146 1.89 3.68 -12.07
C PHE A 146 1.81 2.15 -11.96
N ALA A 147 1.23 1.61 -10.88
CA ALA A 147 1.05 0.18 -10.72
C ALA A 147 0.11 -0.40 -11.79
N ASP A 148 -0.96 0.32 -12.11
CA ASP A 148 -1.90 -0.03 -13.17
C ASP A 148 -1.19 -0.11 -14.54
N GLU A 149 -0.42 0.92 -14.90
CA GLU A 149 0.37 0.97 -16.13
C GLU A 149 1.40 -0.16 -16.18
N LEU A 150 2.22 -0.31 -15.14
CA LEU A 150 3.32 -1.27 -15.09
C LEU A 150 2.85 -2.73 -15.12
N LEU A 151 1.66 -3.01 -14.58
CA LEU A 151 1.07 -4.35 -14.56
C LEU A 151 0.12 -4.60 -15.74
N GLY A 152 -0.04 -3.65 -16.67
CA GLY A 152 -0.94 -3.81 -17.81
C GLY A 152 -2.41 -3.98 -17.42
N ARG A 153 -2.86 -3.28 -16.36
CA ARG A 153 -4.25 -3.35 -15.87
C ARG A 153 -5.22 -2.45 -16.65
N GLU A 154 -4.73 -1.69 -17.63
CA GLU A 154 -5.52 -0.92 -18.60
C GLU A 154 -6.54 0.05 -17.94
N GLY A 155 -6.15 0.66 -16.83
CA GLY A 155 -6.99 1.58 -16.05
C GLY A 155 -7.95 0.90 -15.08
N ARG A 156 -8.06 -0.44 -15.06
CA ARG A 156 -9.00 -1.15 -14.18
C ARG A 156 -8.66 -0.99 -12.71
N LEU A 157 -7.38 -0.99 -12.35
CA LEU A 157 -6.94 -0.83 -10.97
C LEU A 157 -7.21 0.60 -10.47
N THR A 158 -6.99 1.58 -11.34
CA THR A 158 -7.32 2.99 -11.08
C THR A 158 -8.83 3.19 -10.94
N ALA A 159 -9.64 2.57 -11.80
CA ALA A 159 -11.10 2.65 -11.69
C ALA A 159 -11.62 2.03 -10.37
N ALA A 160 -11.04 0.89 -9.95
CA ALA A 160 -11.37 0.27 -8.67
C ALA A 160 -10.94 1.12 -7.47
N LEU A 161 -9.82 1.86 -7.57
CA LEU A 161 -9.42 2.85 -6.56
C LEU A 161 -10.48 3.96 -6.41
N HIS A 162 -11.02 4.49 -7.51
CA HIS A 162 -12.05 5.53 -7.44
C HIS A 162 -13.31 5.02 -6.72
N ARG A 163 -13.74 3.79 -7.02
CA ARG A 163 -14.84 3.12 -6.29
C ARG A 163 -14.50 2.91 -4.82
N HIS A 164 -13.25 2.53 -4.51
CA HIS A 164 -12.79 2.43 -3.13
C HIS A 164 -12.93 3.75 -2.37
N TYR A 165 -12.52 4.88 -2.97
CA TYR A 165 -12.71 6.20 -2.33
C TYR A 165 -14.19 6.54 -2.13
N ALA A 166 -15.05 6.25 -3.11
CA ALA A 166 -16.50 6.46 -2.97
C ALA A 166 -17.06 5.67 -1.77
N ILE A 167 -16.72 4.39 -1.65
CA ILE A 167 -17.13 3.53 -0.53
C ILE A 167 -16.63 4.08 0.82
N GLN A 168 -15.38 4.52 0.91
CA GLN A 168 -14.83 5.08 2.16
C GLN A 168 -15.55 6.38 2.56
N LEU A 169 -15.85 7.24 1.59
CA LEU A 169 -16.59 8.50 1.81
C LEU A 169 -18.04 8.25 2.25
N GLU A 170 -18.71 7.22 1.71
CA GLU A 170 -20.05 6.81 2.15
C GLU A 170 -20.04 6.23 3.56
N ARG A 171 -19.01 5.44 3.87
CA ARG A 171 -18.89 4.77 5.16
C ARG A 171 -18.69 5.75 6.31
N ASP A 172 -17.87 6.78 6.11
CA ASP A 172 -17.55 7.75 7.16
C ASP A 172 -17.22 9.13 6.58
N ALA A 173 -18.05 10.12 6.92
CA ALA A 173 -17.88 11.51 6.50
C ALA A 173 -16.57 12.14 7.00
N MET A 174 -15.91 11.55 8.01
CA MET A 174 -14.59 11.97 8.48
C MET A 174 -13.53 11.92 7.39
N PHE A 175 -13.60 10.95 6.45
CA PHE A 175 -12.59 10.82 5.40
C PHE A 175 -12.51 12.06 4.52
N GLU A 176 -13.63 12.67 4.17
CA GLU A 176 -13.61 13.88 3.35
C GLU A 176 -12.78 14.98 4.00
N ARG A 177 -13.08 15.26 5.28
CA ARG A 177 -12.39 16.31 6.04
C ARG A 177 -10.92 15.98 6.20
N TRP A 178 -10.63 14.77 6.69
CA TRP A 178 -9.27 14.34 6.96
C TRP A 178 -8.40 14.32 5.71
N MET A 179 -8.92 13.79 4.60
CA MET A 179 -8.18 13.75 3.33
C MET A 179 -8.00 15.15 2.73
N THR A 180 -8.96 16.05 2.91
CA THR A 180 -8.80 17.46 2.49
C THR A 180 -7.69 18.16 3.28
N GLU A 181 -7.61 17.94 4.59
CA GLU A 181 -6.53 18.47 5.45
C GLU A 181 -5.15 17.91 5.06
N LEU A 182 -5.10 16.67 4.56
CA LEU A 182 -3.91 16.02 4.03
C LEU A 182 -3.61 16.36 2.56
N GLU A 183 -4.27 17.39 2.01
CA GLU A 183 -4.04 17.86 0.64
C GLU A 183 -4.38 16.79 -0.43
N ARG A 184 -5.40 15.98 -0.17
CA ARG A 184 -5.88 14.88 -1.04
C ARG A 184 -7.20 15.20 -1.75
N GLN A 185 -7.43 16.48 -2.08
CA GLN A 185 -8.68 16.93 -2.69
C GLN A 185 -8.98 16.23 -4.03
N ARG A 186 -7.94 15.92 -4.82
CA ARG A 186 -8.07 15.19 -6.08
C ARG A 186 -8.65 13.79 -5.87
N GLU A 187 -8.13 13.05 -4.89
CA GLU A 187 -8.58 11.70 -4.54
C GLU A 187 -10.02 11.71 -3.99
N VAL A 188 -10.35 12.69 -3.14
CA VAL A 188 -11.73 12.91 -2.67
C VAL A 188 -12.67 13.20 -3.85
N GLY A 189 -12.21 14.02 -4.80
CA GLY A 189 -12.93 14.34 -6.03
C GLY A 189 -13.26 13.11 -6.86
N PHE A 190 -12.33 12.15 -6.99
CA PHE A 190 -12.57 10.89 -7.69
C PHE A 190 -13.72 10.08 -7.07
N GLY A 191 -13.73 9.93 -5.74
CA GLY A 191 -14.80 9.21 -5.05
C GLY A 191 -16.16 9.90 -5.19
N LYS A 192 -16.22 11.23 -4.97
CA LYS A 192 -17.45 12.01 -5.10
C LYS A 192 -18.02 12.05 -6.51
N GLY A 193 -17.17 11.96 -7.53
CA GLY A 193 -17.60 11.92 -8.93
C GLY A 193 -18.52 10.74 -9.24
N LEU A 194 -18.31 9.61 -8.55
CA LEU A 194 -19.09 8.39 -8.77
C LEU A 194 -20.45 8.39 -8.06
N GLN A 195 -20.60 9.12 -6.96
CA GLN A 195 -21.86 9.23 -6.21
C GLN A 195 -22.92 10.10 -6.91
N LYS A 196 -22.50 10.88 -7.92
CA LYS A 196 -23.38 11.80 -8.66
C LYS A 196 -24.02 11.15 -9.90
N THR A 197 -23.77 9.86 -10.13
CA THR A 197 -24.31 9.08 -11.25
C THR A 197 -25.33 8.10 -10.73
#